data_AF-A0A1Z5LBX4-F1
#
_entry.id   AF-A0A1Z5LBX4-F1
#
_cell.length_a   1.000
_cell.length_b   1.000
_cell.length_c   1.000
_cell.angle_alpha   90.00
_cell.angle_beta   90.00
_cell.angle_gamma   90.00
#
_symmetry.space_group_name_H-M   'P 1'
#
loop_
_entity.id
_entity.type
_entity.pdbx_description
1 polymer ?
#
loop_
_entity_poly.entity_id
_entity_poly.type
_entity_poly.pdbx_seq_one_letter_code
_entity_poly.pdbx_strand_id
1 'polypeptide(L)'
;MKTEMAKLDQDTVELLERLSLVDFSNSEAVVRLEEAVNFASGILSVDTAGVEPIVTPLEDVPLQLRDDVAVQCCADDILKNAKTIVEGYLVAPPGNIPLDVKADYGLERRDNTNDDRDNQSMSQ
;
A
#
# COMPACT_ATOMS: atom_id res chain seq x y z
N MET A 1 12.48 24.57 -10.85
CA MET A 1 11.71 23.46 -11.45
C MET A 1 10.28 23.57 -10.96
N LYS A 2 9.28 23.48 -11.83
CA LYS A 2 7.88 23.44 -11.40
C LYS A 2 7.65 22.05 -10.80
N THR A 3 7.39 21.98 -9.51
CA THR A 3 6.78 20.79 -8.90
C THR A 3 5.38 20.70 -9.49
N GLU A 4 5.14 19.74 -10.38
CA GLU A 4 3.77 19.47 -10.79
C GLU A 4 3.00 19.01 -9.56
N MET A 5 1.83 19.62 -9.33
CA MET A 5 0.96 19.19 -8.25
C MET A 5 0.52 17.75 -8.57
N ALA A 6 0.88 16.82 -7.70
CA ALA A 6 0.41 15.45 -7.74
C ALA A 6 -1.12 15.48 -7.75
N LYS A 7 -1.69 15.10 -8.90
CA LYS A 7 -3.13 14.95 -9.09
C LYS A 7 -3.40 13.46 -9.17
N LEU A 8 -4.22 12.95 -8.25
CA LEU A 8 -4.57 11.54 -8.21
C LEU A 8 -5.81 11.29 -9.07
N ASP A 9 -5.76 10.23 -9.87
CA ASP A 9 -6.93 9.71 -10.55
C ASP A 9 -7.76 8.82 -9.62
N GLN A 10 -9.04 8.66 -9.95
CA GLN A 10 -9.96 7.82 -9.16
C GLN A 10 -9.43 6.39 -9.00
N ASP A 11 -8.92 5.78 -10.09
CA ASP A 11 -8.48 4.39 -10.08
C ASP A 11 -7.26 4.16 -9.16
N THR A 12 -6.42 5.18 -8.99
CA THR A 12 -5.26 5.18 -8.08
C THR A 12 -5.70 5.30 -6.63
N VAL A 13 -6.64 6.21 -6.31
CA VAL A 13 -7.21 6.32 -4.96
C VAL A 13 -7.87 5.00 -4.56
N GLU A 14 -8.71 4.47 -5.45
CA GLU A 14 -9.39 3.20 -5.31
C GLU A 14 -8.46 1.99 -5.09
N LEU A 15 -7.28 2.02 -5.70
CA LEU A 15 -6.25 1.00 -5.50
C LEU A 15 -5.58 1.15 -4.13
N LEU A 16 -5.27 2.39 -3.73
CA LEU A 16 -4.66 2.70 -2.43
C LEU A 16 -5.57 2.28 -1.29
N GLU A 17 -6.88 2.50 -1.37
CA GLU A 17 -7.86 2.04 -0.38
C GLU A 17 -7.80 0.53 -0.20
N ARG A 18 -7.79 -0.20 -1.32
CA ARG A 18 -7.77 -1.66 -1.31
C ARG A 18 -6.47 -2.21 -0.75
N LEU A 19 -5.34 -1.59 -1.05
CA LEU A 19 -4.03 -2.02 -0.56
C LEU A 19 -3.80 -1.68 0.91
N SER A 20 -4.28 -0.52 1.35
CA SER A 20 -4.15 -0.07 2.74
C SER A 20 -5.24 -0.60 3.66
N LEU A 21 -6.33 -1.15 3.11
CA LEU A 21 -7.56 -1.53 3.81
C LEU A 21 -8.18 -0.33 4.58
N VAL A 22 -8.06 0.86 4.00
CA VAL A 22 -8.59 2.13 4.53
C VAL A 22 -9.63 2.66 3.54
N ASP A 23 -10.75 3.16 4.07
CA ASP A 23 -11.75 3.92 3.31
C ASP A 23 -11.47 5.42 3.53
N PHE A 24 -11.22 6.18 2.45
CA PHE A 24 -10.93 7.61 2.56
C PHE A 24 -12.16 8.45 2.92
N SER A 25 -13.37 7.88 2.81
CA SER A 25 -14.67 8.42 3.26
C SER A 25 -15.14 9.75 2.63
N ASN A 26 -14.24 10.67 2.27
CA ASN A 26 -14.53 11.99 1.72
C ASN A 26 -13.45 12.49 0.75
N SER A 27 -13.79 13.48 -0.08
CA SER A 27 -12.86 14.09 -1.04
C SER A 27 -11.76 14.94 -0.39
N GLU A 28 -11.97 15.43 0.83
CA GLU A 28 -10.98 16.21 1.58
C GLU A 28 -9.77 15.35 1.99
N ALA A 29 -9.97 14.05 2.22
CA ALA A 29 -8.92 13.09 2.49
C ALA A 29 -7.99 12.90 1.27
N VAL A 30 -8.56 12.91 0.07
CA VAL A 30 -7.79 12.86 -1.19
C VAL A 30 -6.94 14.12 -1.34
N VAL A 31 -7.50 15.30 -1.07
CA VAL A 31 -6.73 16.56 -1.14
C VAL A 31 -5.55 16.55 -0.18
N ARG A 32 -5.74 16.09 1.06
CA ARG A 32 -4.65 15.95 2.03
C ARG A 32 -3.56 14.98 1.57
N LEU A 33 -3.97 13.90 0.90
CA LEU A 33 -3.03 12.94 0.33
C LEU A 33 -2.20 13.59 -0.80
N GLU A 34 -2.85 14.33 -1.70
CA GLU A 34 -2.16 15.09 -2.75
C GLU A 34 -1.17 16.11 -2.17
N GLU A 35 -1.57 16.87 -1.13
CA GLU A 35 -0.69 17.80 -0.42
C GLU A 35 0.52 17.09 0.21
N ALA A 36 0.31 15.92 0.83
CA ALA A 36 1.39 15.13 1.42
C ALA A 36 2.37 14.60 0.35
N VAL A 37 1.86 14.14 -0.79
CA VAL A 37 2.70 13.72 -1.93
C VAL A 37 3.49 14.90 -2.48
N ASN A 38 2.87 16.07 -2.62
CA ASN A 38 3.54 17.30 -3.06
C ASN A 38 4.65 17.72 -2.09
N PHE A 39 4.40 17.62 -0.79
CA PHE A 39 5.41 17.88 0.23
C PHE A 39 6.58 16.90 0.13
N ALA A 40 6.31 15.61 -0.01
CA ALA A 40 7.34 14.58 -0.14
C ALA A 40 8.15 14.70 -1.44
N SER A 41 7.53 15.18 -2.52
CA SER A 41 8.17 15.33 -3.84
C SER A 41 9.38 16.26 -3.84
N GLY A 42 9.55 17.09 -2.80
CA GLY A 42 10.76 17.89 -2.60
C GLY A 42 12.06 17.07 -2.59
N ILE A 43 12.00 15.81 -2.14
CA ILE A 43 13.17 14.93 -2.09
C ILE A 43 13.71 14.58 -3.48
N LEU A 44 12.88 14.62 -4.53
CA LEU A 44 13.28 14.30 -5.91
C LEU A 44 14.28 15.30 -6.50
N SER A 45 14.43 16.47 -5.88
CA SER A 45 15.41 17.48 -6.28
C SER A 45 16.83 17.20 -5.78
N VAL A 46 16.98 16.24 -4.87
CA VAL A 46 18.27 15.87 -4.28
C VAL A 46 18.96 14.84 -5.18
N ASP A 47 20.21 15.11 -5.57
CA ASP A 47 21.02 14.16 -6.33
C ASP A 47 21.46 13.00 -5.42
N THR A 48 21.03 11.79 -5.75
CA THR A 48 21.36 10.54 -5.07
C THR A 48 22.21 9.61 -5.94
N ALA A 49 22.77 10.11 -7.06
CA ALA A 49 23.59 9.31 -7.95
C ALA A 49 24.82 8.75 -7.22
N GLY A 50 24.96 7.42 -7.22
CA GLY A 50 26.08 6.72 -6.58
C GLY A 50 26.00 6.64 -5.05
N VAL A 51 24.87 7.03 -4.44
CA VAL A 51 24.64 6.90 -3.00
C VAL A 51 23.93 5.58 -2.71
N GLU A 52 24.48 4.76 -1.82
CA GLU A 52 23.82 3.54 -1.37
C GLU A 52 22.71 3.84 -0.35
N PRO A 53 21.52 3.24 -0.48
CA PRO A 53 20.44 3.42 0.50
C PRO A 53 20.82 2.88 1.88
N ILE A 54 20.53 3.68 2.92
CA ILE A 54 20.69 3.24 4.31
C ILE A 54 19.50 2.33 4.68
N VAL A 55 19.76 1.05 4.93
CA VAL A 55 18.74 0.06 5.34
C VAL A 55 18.56 0.02 6.86
N THR A 56 19.66 0.17 7.60
CA THR A 56 19.70 0.20 9.07
C THR A 56 20.65 1.31 9.51
N PRO A 57 20.32 2.11 10.54
CA PRO A 57 21.25 3.07 11.11
C PRO A 57 22.41 2.40 11.87
N LEU A 58 22.28 1.11 12.20
CA LEU A 58 23.34 0.34 12.86
C LEU A 58 24.33 -0.20 11.83
N GLU A 59 25.56 0.29 11.91
CA GLU A 59 26.70 -0.15 11.09
C GLU A 59 27.33 -1.43 11.69
N ASP A 60 27.93 -2.26 10.84
CA ASP A 60 28.73 -3.44 11.22
C ASP A 60 28.02 -4.52 12.07
N VAL A 61 26.69 -4.57 12.06
CA VAL A 61 25.95 -5.62 12.77
C VAL A 61 25.87 -6.88 11.90
N PRO A 62 26.48 -8.01 12.33
CA PRO A 62 26.35 -9.26 11.59
C PRO A 62 24.91 -9.76 11.64
N LEU A 63 24.50 -10.53 10.63
CA LEU A 63 23.20 -11.21 10.63
C LEU A 63 23.09 -12.09 11.88
N GLN A 64 22.18 -11.73 12.78
CA GLN A 64 21.91 -12.52 13.97
C GLN A 64 21.00 -13.69 13.62
N LEU A 65 21.52 -14.90 13.81
CA LEU A 65 20.71 -16.11 13.72
C LEU A 65 20.13 -16.42 15.09
N ARG A 66 18.87 -16.84 15.10
CA ARG A 66 18.22 -17.39 16.30
C ARG A 66 18.57 -18.86 16.43
N ASP A 67 18.86 -19.33 17.63
CA ASP A 67 19.02 -20.75 17.92
C ASP A 67 17.77 -21.55 17.55
N ASP A 68 17.96 -22.79 17.09
CA ASP A 68 16.89 -23.73 16.77
C ASP A 68 16.39 -24.46 18.02
N VAL A 69 15.82 -23.69 18.95
CA VAL A 69 15.27 -24.20 20.21
C VAL A 69 13.79 -23.84 20.29
N ALA A 70 12.95 -24.86 20.48
CA ALA A 70 11.52 -24.68 20.63
C ALA A 70 11.20 -23.96 21.96
N VAL A 71 10.34 -22.94 21.90
CA VAL A 71 9.83 -22.22 23.06
C VAL A 71 8.38 -22.62 23.28
N GLN A 72 8.04 -23.00 24.52
CA GLN A 72 6.66 -23.32 24.89
C GLN A 72 5.80 -22.04 24.91
N CYS A 73 4.65 -22.06 24.25
CA CYS A 73 3.65 -20.99 24.32
C CYS A 73 2.37 -21.48 25.02
N CYS A 74 1.68 -20.57 25.70
CA CYS A 74 0.39 -20.83 26.35
C CYS A 74 -0.75 -20.40 25.41
N ALA A 75 -1.66 -21.32 25.11
CA ALA A 75 -2.81 -21.03 24.24
C ALA A 75 -3.72 -19.94 24.83
N ASP A 76 -3.91 -19.94 26.15
CA ASP A 76 -4.75 -18.95 26.85
C ASP A 76 -4.20 -17.53 26.69
N ASP A 77 -2.87 -17.37 26.72
CA ASP A 77 -2.21 -16.08 26.51
C ASP A 77 -2.36 -15.55 25.09
N ILE A 78 -2.42 -16.44 24.10
CA ILE A 78 -2.61 -16.08 22.69
C ILE A 78 -4.04 -15.60 22.46
N LEU A 79 -5.01 -16.30 23.06
CA LEU A 79 -6.43 -16.07 22.79
C LEU A 79 -7.06 -14.96 23.66
N LYS A 80 -6.37 -14.48 24.71
CA LYS A 80 -6.94 -13.50 25.67
C LYS A 80 -7.46 -12.20 25.05
N ASN A 81 -6.87 -11.76 23.93
CA ASN A 81 -7.25 -10.52 23.24
C ASN A 81 -8.17 -10.76 22.04
N ALA A 82 -8.55 -12.01 21.78
CA ALA A 82 -9.38 -12.35 20.63
C ALA A 82 -10.81 -11.87 20.84
N LYS A 83 -11.36 -11.14 19.86
CA LYS A 83 -12.74 -10.64 19.90
C LYS A 83 -13.77 -11.78 19.86
N THR A 84 -13.48 -12.83 19.11
CA THR A 84 -14.37 -13.99 18.96
C THR A 84 -13.51 -15.24 18.79
N ILE A 85 -13.84 -16.24 19.59
CA ILE A 85 -13.17 -17.54 19.60
C ILE A 85 -14.22 -18.65 19.49
N VAL A 86 -13.93 -19.68 18.70
CA VAL A 86 -14.73 -20.90 18.62
C VAL A 86 -13.77 -22.07 18.66
N GLU A 87 -13.92 -22.95 19.65
CA GLU A 87 -13.11 -24.17 19.81
C GLU A 87 -11.59 -23.95 19.78
N GLY A 88 -11.12 -22.82 20.30
CA GLY A 88 -9.70 -22.47 20.32
C GLY A 88 -9.17 -21.81 19.03
N TYR A 89 -10.05 -21.51 18.08
CA TYR A 89 -9.71 -20.82 16.84
C TYR A 89 -10.18 -19.36 16.84
N LEU A 90 -9.37 -18.49 16.23
CA LEU A 90 -9.76 -17.11 15.94
C LEU A 90 -10.82 -17.13 14.83
N VAL A 91 -11.94 -16.46 15.08
CA VAL A 91 -13.01 -16.34 14.08
C VAL A 91 -12.87 -15.02 13.33
N ALA A 92 -12.69 -15.12 12.02
CA ALA A 92 -12.82 -13.99 11.11
C ALA A 92 -14.19 -14.05 10.41
N PRO A 93 -14.78 -12.90 10.06
CA PRO A 93 -15.91 -12.85 9.13
C PRO A 93 -15.55 -13.54 7.81
N PRO A 94 -16.53 -14.06 7.04
CA PRO A 94 -16.28 -14.61 5.72
C PRO A 94 -15.56 -13.58 4.83
N GLY A 95 -14.30 -13.87 4.50
CA GLY A 95 -13.46 -13.00 3.68
C GLY A 95 -13.79 -13.09 2.19
N ASN A 96 -13.42 -12.05 1.44
CA ASN A 96 -13.58 -11.93 -0.02
C ASN A 96 -15.00 -11.62 -0.53
N ILE A 97 -15.77 -10.82 0.23
CA ILE A 97 -16.97 -10.17 -0.30
C ILE A 97 -16.50 -8.89 -1.02
N PRO A 98 -16.91 -8.65 -2.29
CA PRO A 98 -16.64 -7.39 -2.95
C PRO A 98 -17.14 -6.23 -2.08
N LEU A 99 -16.27 -5.26 -1.82
CA LEU A 99 -16.67 -4.03 -1.13
C LEU A 99 -17.71 -3.28 -1.98
N ASP A 100 -18.65 -2.62 -1.32
CA ASP A 100 -19.72 -1.85 -1.97
C ASP A 100 -19.16 -0.80 -2.94
N VAL A 101 -20.03 -0.35 -3.86
CA VAL A 101 -19.71 0.65 -4.87
C VAL A 101 -19.06 1.87 -4.23
N LYS A 102 -17.84 2.17 -4.69
CA LYS A 102 -16.95 3.14 -4.07
C LYS A 102 -17.49 4.55 -4.16
N ALA A 103 -17.08 5.39 -3.21
CA ALA A 103 -17.39 6.80 -3.23
C ALA A 103 -16.78 7.45 -4.48
N ASP A 104 -17.61 8.14 -5.25
CA ASP A 104 -17.14 9.01 -6.33
C ASP A 104 -16.57 10.27 -5.69
N TYR A 105 -15.24 10.41 -5.73
CA TYR A 105 -14.54 11.57 -5.21
C TYR A 105 -14.54 12.75 -6.20
N GLY A 106 -15.21 12.62 -7.36
CA GLY A 106 -15.23 13.62 -8.42
C GLY A 106 -13.91 13.70 -9.19
N LEU A 107 -13.13 12.62 -9.18
CA LEU A 107 -11.84 12.52 -9.87
C LEU A 107 -12.01 11.94 -11.27
N GLU A 108 -11.10 12.34 -12.17
CA GLU A 108 -11.04 11.76 -13.51
C GLU A 108 -10.60 10.28 -13.42
N ARG A 109 -11.19 9.43 -14.25
CA ARG A 109 -10.76 8.03 -14.41
C ARG A 109 -9.68 7.94 -15.48
N ARG A 110 -8.76 6.97 -15.35
CA ARG A 110 -7.71 6.80 -16.37
C ARG A 110 -8.32 6.31 -17.69
N ASP A 111 -8.03 7.02 -18.77
CA ASP A 111 -8.40 6.61 -20.13
C ASP A 111 -7.50 5.45 -20.59
N ASN A 112 -8.03 4.23 -20.58
CA ASN A 112 -7.38 3.06 -21.18
C ASN A 112 -7.55 3.09 -22.71
N THR A 113 -6.73 3.85 -23.45
CA THR A 113 -6.81 3.89 -24.92
C THR A 113 -5.55 3.49 -25.70
N ASN A 114 -4.48 2.99 -25.06
CA ASN A 114 -3.22 2.70 -25.76
C ASN A 114 -2.55 1.35 -25.43
N ASP A 115 -3.24 0.21 -25.55
CA ASP A 115 -2.59 -1.12 -25.42
C ASP A 115 -2.76 -2.07 -26.63
N ASP A 116 -3.51 -1.70 -27.68
CA ASP A 116 -3.81 -2.61 -28.81
C ASP A 116 -3.06 -2.32 -30.13
N ARG A 117 -2.07 -1.41 -30.18
CA ARG A 117 -1.44 -1.02 -31.46
C ARG A 117 -0.18 -1.79 -31.87
N ASP A 118 0.40 -2.62 -31.01
CA ASP A 118 1.70 -3.24 -31.31
C ASP A 118 1.63 -4.67 -31.88
N ASN A 119 0.45 -5.24 -32.14
CA ASN A 119 0.32 -6.63 -32.62
C ASN A 119 -0.19 -6.82 -34.07
N GLN A 120 -0.05 -5.82 -34.96
CA GLN A 120 -0.43 -5.97 -36.39
C GLN A 120 0.70 -5.76 -37.41
N SER A 121 1.97 -5.72 -37.00
CA SER A 121 3.09 -5.42 -37.92
C SER A 121 4.06 -6.58 -38.18
N MET A 122 3.61 -7.84 -38.14
CA MET A 122 4.36 -8.97 -38.69
C MET A 122 3.42 -9.95 -39.41
N SER A 123 2.98 -9.56 -40.60
CA SER A 123 2.45 -10.48 -41.61
C SER A 123 2.60 -9.82 -42.98
N GLN A 124 3.81 -9.87 -43.52
CA GLN A 124 4.10 -9.83 -44.96
C GLN A 124 5.17 -10.85 -45.27
#